data_AF-A0A060R5W6-F1
#
_entry.id   AF-A0A060R5W6-F1
#
_cell.length_a   1.000
_cell.length_b   1.000
_cell.length_c   1.000
_cell.angle_alpha   90.00
_cell.angle_beta   90.00
_cell.angle_gamma   90.00
#
_symmetry.space_group_name_H-M   'P 1'
#
loop_
_entity.id
_entity.type
_entity.pdbx_description
1 polymer ?
#
loop_
_entity_poly.entity_id
_entity_poly.type
_entity_poly.pdbx_seq_one_letter_code
_entity_poly.pdbx_strand_id
1 'polypeptide(L)'
;MVAIEFEQEQQPEPEITPEEREKIERDDAEFTKVMNKVSDANSKLNSELRDSKKSDASEIYKEAERVNRELAQGRQEYENGMREIERTNRRTERQQDNKNKDNEKGNERAKVDGMVTIEYDLPGRHDVYLHRPTYTCQYGGRVVIGITVNRNGKVVDARVVSATSSPDDCTQRMALQSAQASTFNASQTSPDKQKGTITYTFMAQ
;
A
#
# COMPACT_ATOMS: atom_id res chain seq x y z
N MET A 1 86.23 34.81 -49.45
CA MET A 1 84.86 34.26 -49.43
C MET A 1 84.97 32.85 -49.96
N VAL A 2 84.66 31.87 -49.12
CA VAL A 2 84.89 30.44 -49.33
C VAL A 2 83.66 29.81 -50.00
N ALA A 3 83.92 28.76 -50.77
CA ALA A 3 83.05 27.81 -51.49
C ALA A 3 81.77 27.40 -50.71
N ILE A 4 80.75 26.77 -51.31
CA ILE A 4 80.75 25.41 -51.84
C ILE A 4 79.42 25.22 -52.62
N GLU A 5 79.50 24.84 -53.90
CA GLU A 5 78.39 24.19 -54.61
C GLU A 5 78.27 22.75 -54.10
N PHE A 6 77.06 22.39 -53.67
CA PHE A 6 76.74 21.12 -53.05
C PHE A 6 76.41 20.10 -54.16
N GLU A 7 77.39 19.31 -54.60
CA GLU A 7 77.12 18.13 -55.43
C GLU A 7 76.41 17.08 -54.55
N GLN A 8 75.15 16.77 -54.89
CA GLN A 8 74.41 15.67 -54.26
C GLN A 8 74.90 14.35 -54.85
N GLU A 9 75.59 13.53 -54.04
CA GLU A 9 75.88 12.14 -54.37
C GLU A 9 74.57 11.34 -54.49
N GLN A 10 74.28 10.85 -55.71
CA GLN A 10 73.20 9.91 -55.97
C GLN A 10 73.60 8.52 -55.41
N GLN A 11 72.82 8.00 -54.47
CA GLN A 11 72.97 6.62 -54.00
C GLN A 11 72.50 5.66 -55.11
N PRO A 12 73.19 4.51 -55.33
CA PRO A 12 72.83 3.58 -56.40
C PRO A 12 71.47 2.93 -56.12
N GLU A 13 70.60 2.96 -57.13
CA GLU A 13 69.31 2.25 -57.17
C GLU A 13 69.57 0.74 -57.14
N PRO A 14 68.85 -0.05 -56.32
CA PRO A 14 69.12 -1.49 -56.21
C PRO A 14 68.84 -2.18 -57.54
N GLU A 15 69.81 -2.95 -58.04
CA GLU A 15 69.67 -3.69 -59.29
C GLU A 15 68.88 -4.99 -59.03
N ILE A 16 67.56 -4.91 -59.24
CA ILE A 16 66.62 -6.01 -58.99
C ILE A 16 66.72 -7.03 -60.13
N THR A 17 66.90 -8.31 -59.81
CA THR A 17 67.00 -9.37 -60.82
C THR A 17 65.67 -9.57 -61.59
N PRO A 18 65.69 -10.04 -62.85
CA PRO A 18 64.47 -10.23 -63.64
C PRO A 18 63.44 -11.15 -62.97
N GLU A 19 63.88 -12.19 -62.27
CA GLU A 19 63.00 -13.12 -61.53
C GLU A 19 62.32 -12.47 -60.33
N GLU A 20 63.00 -11.52 -59.69
CA GLU A 20 62.49 -10.81 -58.51
C GLU A 20 61.49 -9.72 -58.91
N ARG A 21 61.68 -9.07 -60.06
CA ARG A 21 60.64 -8.21 -60.68
C ARG A 21 59.36 -8.97 -61.02
N GLU A 22 59.47 -10.16 -61.60
CA GLU A 22 58.29 -10.96 -61.96
C GLU A 22 57.52 -11.43 -60.72
N LYS A 23 58.22 -11.72 -59.62
CA LYS A 23 57.57 -12.01 -58.33
C LYS A 23 56.83 -10.80 -57.77
N ILE A 24 57.46 -9.62 -57.77
CA ILE A 24 56.85 -8.38 -57.29
C ILE A 24 55.57 -8.06 -58.09
N GLU A 25 55.60 -8.19 -59.42
CA GLU A 25 54.42 -7.95 -60.26
C GLU A 25 53.29 -8.95 -60.02
N ARG A 26 53.63 -10.22 -59.77
CA ARG A 26 52.64 -11.26 -59.42
C ARG A 26 52.02 -10.98 -58.05
N ASP A 27 52.83 -10.62 -57.07
CA ASP A 27 52.39 -10.30 -55.71
C ASP A 27 51.52 -9.02 -55.69
N ASP A 28 51.88 -7.98 -56.47
CA ASP A 28 51.08 -6.76 -56.63
C ASP A 28 49.74 -7.02 -57.33
N ALA A 29 49.74 -7.87 -58.38
CA ALA A 29 48.51 -8.27 -59.06
C ALA A 29 47.60 -9.12 -58.16
N GLU A 30 48.18 -9.97 -57.30
CA GLU A 30 47.46 -10.75 -56.31
C GLU A 30 46.89 -9.84 -55.21
N PHE A 31 47.70 -8.91 -54.70
CA PHE A 31 47.29 -7.90 -53.71
C PHE A 31 46.12 -7.05 -54.23
N THR A 32 46.20 -6.59 -55.48
CA THR A 32 45.13 -5.80 -56.11
C THR A 32 43.84 -6.62 -56.27
N LYS A 33 43.94 -7.91 -56.62
CA LYS A 33 42.78 -8.82 -56.68
C LYS A 33 42.15 -9.04 -55.30
N VAL A 34 42.96 -9.16 -54.26
CA VAL A 34 42.47 -9.28 -52.87
C VAL A 34 41.77 -7.99 -52.45
N MET A 35 42.36 -6.83 -52.71
CA MET A 35 41.76 -5.53 -52.38
C MET A 35 40.43 -5.30 -53.11
N ASN A 36 40.32 -5.67 -54.38
CA ASN A 36 39.07 -5.56 -55.13
C ASN A 36 37.99 -6.50 -54.57
N LYS A 37 38.33 -7.75 -54.22
CA LYS A 37 37.39 -8.68 -53.58
C LYS A 37 36.91 -8.17 -52.22
N VAL A 38 37.80 -7.58 -51.43
CA VAL A 38 37.45 -6.99 -50.13
C VAL A 38 36.56 -5.76 -50.31
N SER A 39 36.85 -4.91 -51.30
CA SER A 39 36.02 -3.75 -51.64
C SER A 39 34.63 -4.17 -52.12
N ASP A 40 34.54 -5.17 -52.99
CA ASP A 40 33.26 -5.71 -53.48
C ASP A 40 32.46 -6.38 -52.35
N ALA A 41 33.13 -7.11 -51.46
CA ALA A 41 32.50 -7.71 -50.28
C ALA A 41 31.99 -6.64 -49.31
N ASN A 42 32.78 -5.61 -49.04
CA ASN A 42 32.37 -4.49 -48.19
C ASN A 42 31.23 -3.67 -48.80
N SER A 43 31.25 -3.46 -50.11
CA SER A 43 30.16 -2.77 -50.83
C SER A 43 28.85 -3.53 -50.72
N LYS A 44 28.87 -4.86 -50.95
CA LYS A 44 27.70 -5.74 -50.81
C LYS A 44 27.16 -5.77 -49.38
N LEU A 45 28.04 -5.93 -48.40
CA LEU A 45 27.67 -5.94 -46.98
C LEU A 45 27.03 -4.60 -46.57
N ASN A 46 27.57 -3.47 -47.05
CA ASN A 46 27.05 -2.14 -46.74
C ASN A 46 25.70 -1.86 -47.43
N SER A 47 25.45 -2.41 -48.63
CA SER A 47 24.13 -2.33 -49.27
C SER A 47 23.07 -3.17 -48.52
N GLU A 48 23.40 -4.40 -48.13
CA GLU A 48 22.48 -5.30 -47.42
C GLU A 48 22.11 -4.77 -46.02
N LEU A 49 23.06 -4.15 -45.32
CA LEU A 49 22.84 -3.51 -44.02
C LEU A 49 22.03 -2.20 -44.10
N ARG A 50 22.01 -1.53 -45.26
CA ARG A 50 21.24 -0.30 -45.47
C ARG A 50 19.78 -0.58 -45.78
N ASP A 51 19.48 -1.65 -46.51
CA ASP A 51 18.11 -2.05 -46.84
C ASP A 51 17.38 -2.64 -45.63
N SER A 52 18.05 -3.44 -44.81
CA SER A 52 17.50 -4.03 -43.57
C SER A 52 17.16 -3.00 -42.48
N LYS A 53 17.74 -1.80 -42.51
CA LYS A 53 17.43 -0.72 -41.55
C LYS A 53 16.30 0.22 -41.99
N LYS A 54 15.96 0.27 -43.28
CA LYS A 54 14.99 1.22 -43.83
C LYS A 54 13.54 0.73 -43.78
N SER A 55 13.31 -0.58 -43.82
CA SER A 55 11.96 -1.15 -43.68
C SER A 55 11.44 -1.06 -42.24
N ASP A 56 12.28 -1.40 -41.26
CA ASP A 56 11.81 -1.69 -39.90
C ASP A 56 11.72 -0.47 -39.01
N ALA A 57 12.50 0.59 -39.29
CA ALA A 57 12.50 1.78 -38.43
C ALA A 57 11.11 2.44 -38.36
N SER A 58 10.44 2.58 -39.51
CA SER A 58 9.13 3.22 -39.56
C SER A 58 8.01 2.42 -38.88
N GLU A 59 8.11 1.08 -38.91
CA GLU A 59 7.16 0.18 -38.25
C GLU A 59 7.40 0.14 -36.74
N ILE A 60 8.66 0.14 -36.30
CA ILE A 60 9.04 0.25 -34.89
C ILE A 60 8.52 1.55 -34.27
N TYR A 61 8.63 2.69 -34.96
CA TYR A 61 8.07 3.96 -34.46
C TYR A 61 6.55 3.92 -34.33
N LYS A 62 5.84 3.33 -35.29
CA LYS A 62 4.37 3.17 -35.24
C LYS A 62 3.93 2.25 -34.10
N GLU A 63 4.61 1.13 -33.91
CA GLU A 63 4.29 0.20 -32.81
C GLU A 63 4.64 0.82 -31.46
N ALA A 64 5.75 1.56 -31.35
CA ALA A 64 6.09 2.30 -30.14
C ALA A 64 5.05 3.36 -29.79
N GLU A 65 4.52 4.10 -30.78
CA GLU A 65 3.39 5.02 -30.56
C GLU A 65 2.12 4.30 -30.11
N ARG A 66 1.82 3.13 -30.69
CA ARG A 66 0.64 2.33 -30.30
C ARG A 66 0.75 1.84 -28.86
N VAL A 67 1.89 1.25 -28.50
CA VAL A 67 2.17 0.76 -27.15
C VAL A 67 2.17 1.90 -26.15
N ASN A 68 2.76 3.06 -26.47
CA ASN A 68 2.73 4.23 -25.60
C ASN A 68 1.31 4.76 -25.37
N ARG A 69 0.46 4.73 -26.40
CA ARG A 69 -0.96 5.12 -26.28
C ARG A 69 -1.72 4.14 -25.39
N GLU A 70 -1.52 2.84 -25.57
CA GLU A 70 -2.13 1.80 -24.73
C GLU A 70 -1.68 1.91 -23.27
N LEU A 71 -0.39 2.15 -23.04
CA LEU A 71 0.17 2.36 -21.71
C LEU A 71 -0.40 3.62 -21.04
N ALA A 72 -0.61 4.69 -21.80
CA ALA A 72 -1.22 5.92 -21.31
C ALA A 72 -2.69 5.72 -20.92
N GLN A 73 -3.44 4.95 -21.72
CA GLN A 73 -4.83 4.58 -21.41
C GLN A 73 -4.91 3.70 -20.16
N GLY A 74 -4.10 2.64 -20.08
CA GLY A 74 -4.06 1.75 -18.91
C GLY A 74 -3.62 2.46 -17.62
N ARG A 75 -2.69 3.43 -17.71
CA ARG A 75 -2.33 4.28 -16.56
C ARG A 75 -3.48 5.14 -16.09
N GLN A 76 -4.24 5.75 -17.00
CA GLN A 76 -5.40 6.57 -16.65
C GLN A 76 -6.50 5.73 -16.00
N GLU A 77 -6.76 4.52 -16.51
CA GLU A 77 -7.72 3.59 -15.92
C GLU A 77 -7.30 3.16 -14.52
N TYR A 78 -6.01 2.82 -14.32
CA TYR A 78 -5.46 2.48 -13.02
C TYR A 78 -5.56 3.65 -12.03
N GLU A 79 -5.19 4.87 -12.44
CA GLU A 79 -5.32 6.06 -11.61
C GLU A 79 -6.78 6.37 -11.25
N ASN A 80 -7.70 6.20 -12.19
CA ASN A 80 -9.13 6.38 -11.94
C ASN A 80 -9.67 5.34 -10.96
N GLY A 81 -9.29 4.06 -11.12
CA GLY A 81 -9.64 3.00 -10.18
C GLY A 81 -9.08 3.25 -8.78
N MET A 82 -7.82 3.70 -8.68
CA MET A 82 -7.21 4.06 -7.40
C MET A 82 -7.91 5.25 -6.73
N ARG A 83 -8.29 6.28 -7.49
CA ARG A 83 -9.08 7.41 -6.98
C ARG A 83 -10.47 6.98 -6.51
N GLU A 84 -11.09 6.01 -7.18
CA GLU A 84 -12.38 5.45 -6.77
C GLU A 84 -12.26 4.64 -5.48
N ILE A 85 -11.21 3.83 -5.34
CA ILE A 85 -10.89 3.12 -4.10
C ILE A 85 -10.62 4.12 -2.96
N GLU A 86 -9.84 5.17 -3.20
CA GLU A 86 -9.57 6.20 -2.20
C GLU A 86 -10.85 6.96 -1.79
N ARG A 87 -11.72 7.30 -2.76
CA ARG A 87 -13.03 7.92 -2.46
C ARG A 87 -13.93 6.99 -1.67
N THR A 88 -13.91 5.69 -1.99
CA THR A 88 -14.70 4.67 -1.29
C THR A 88 -14.18 4.49 0.12
N ASN A 89 -12.87 4.40 0.32
CA ASN A 89 -12.24 4.35 1.65
C ASN A 89 -12.58 5.60 2.46
N ARG A 90 -12.44 6.82 1.90
CA ARG A 90 -12.83 8.05 2.60
C ARG A 90 -14.33 8.10 2.92
N ARG A 91 -15.20 7.51 2.11
CA ARG A 91 -16.65 7.38 2.41
C ARG A 91 -16.89 6.39 3.52
N THR A 92 -16.20 5.25 3.53
CA THR A 92 -16.27 4.23 4.58
C THR A 92 -15.74 4.77 5.91
N GLU A 93 -14.59 5.47 5.90
CA GLU A 93 -14.02 6.17 7.06
C GLU A 93 -15.00 7.22 7.59
N ARG A 94 -15.57 8.07 6.73
CA ARG A 94 -16.59 9.05 7.16
C ARG A 94 -17.89 8.41 7.66
N GLN A 95 -18.29 7.25 7.13
CA GLN A 95 -19.44 6.50 7.65
C GLN A 95 -19.13 5.84 8.98
N GLN A 96 -17.91 5.37 9.21
CA GLN A 96 -17.44 4.88 10.51
C GLN A 96 -17.35 6.02 11.52
N ASP A 97 -16.83 7.18 11.12
CA ASP A 97 -16.77 8.39 11.96
C ASP A 97 -18.17 8.94 12.28
N ASN A 98 -19.11 8.93 11.33
CA ASN A 98 -20.50 9.35 11.60
C ASN A 98 -21.25 8.32 12.45
N LYS A 99 -21.03 7.01 12.26
CA LYS A 99 -21.56 5.99 13.19
C LYS A 99 -20.96 6.10 14.58
N ASN A 100 -19.69 6.51 14.70
CA ASN A 100 -19.03 6.77 15.98
C ASN A 100 -19.53 8.07 16.62
N LYS A 101 -19.79 9.13 15.83
CA LYS A 101 -20.33 10.42 16.33
C LYS A 101 -21.80 10.35 16.74
N ASP A 102 -22.61 9.52 16.08
CA ASP A 102 -23.99 9.25 16.51
C ASP A 102 -24.04 8.28 17.72
N ASN A 103 -23.01 7.45 17.93
CA ASN A 103 -22.83 6.66 19.16
C ASN A 103 -22.06 7.38 20.28
N GLU A 104 -21.49 8.57 20.02
CA GLU A 104 -20.82 9.41 21.03
C GLU A 104 -21.82 10.11 21.97
N LYS A 105 -23.12 9.87 21.77
CA LYS A 105 -24.18 10.21 22.73
C LYS A 105 -24.75 9.00 23.47
N GLY A 106 -24.18 7.80 23.36
CA GLY A 106 -24.77 6.61 24.01
C GLY A 106 -23.80 5.51 24.44
N ASN A 107 -22.79 5.12 23.66
CA ASN A 107 -22.03 3.88 23.94
C ASN A 107 -20.53 4.13 23.98
N GLU A 108 -20.00 4.29 25.19
CA GLU A 108 -18.56 4.29 25.42
C GLU A 108 -18.04 2.86 25.56
N ARG A 109 -17.24 2.50 24.56
CA ARG A 109 -16.13 1.52 24.57
C ARG A 109 -16.31 0.36 25.54
N ALA A 110 -16.85 -0.75 25.00
CA ALA A 110 -16.74 -2.08 25.61
C ALA A 110 -15.29 -2.31 26.08
N LYS A 111 -15.08 -2.24 27.40
CA LYS A 111 -13.79 -2.51 28.01
C LYS A 111 -13.65 -4.01 28.13
N VAL A 112 -13.08 -4.64 27.10
CA VAL A 112 -12.81 -6.09 27.08
C VAL A 112 -11.58 -6.36 27.92
N ASP A 113 -11.78 -6.79 29.16
CA ASP A 113 -10.70 -7.21 30.06
C ASP A 113 -11.21 -8.32 30.99
N GLY A 114 -10.85 -9.57 30.65
CA GLY A 114 -11.07 -10.78 31.45
C GLY A 114 -12.52 -11.26 31.58
N MET A 115 -12.87 -12.35 30.86
CA MET A 115 -14.09 -13.20 30.98
C MET A 115 -15.48 -12.53 31.01
N VAL A 116 -15.58 -11.21 31.15
CA VAL A 116 -16.81 -10.43 31.25
C VAL A 116 -16.64 -9.15 30.42
N THR A 117 -17.57 -8.93 29.49
CA THR A 117 -17.65 -7.67 28.73
C THR A 117 -18.70 -6.77 29.38
N ILE A 118 -18.35 -5.50 29.58
CA ILE A 118 -19.24 -4.49 30.14
C ILE A 118 -19.51 -3.43 29.07
N GLU A 119 -20.78 -3.18 28.81
CA GLU A 119 -21.28 -2.13 27.92
C GLU A 119 -22.32 -1.31 28.68
N TYR A 120 -22.48 -0.02 28.37
CA TYR A 120 -23.52 0.79 28.98
C TYR A 120 -24.07 1.82 28.01
N ASP A 121 -25.34 2.17 28.21
CA ASP A 121 -26.01 3.27 27.52
C ASP A 121 -26.43 4.32 28.55
N LEU A 122 -25.72 5.46 28.53
CA LEU A 122 -25.99 6.59 29.43
C LEU A 122 -25.67 7.93 28.72
N PRO A 123 -26.67 8.58 28.11
CA PRO A 123 -26.42 9.73 27.24
C PRO A 123 -25.75 10.93 27.94
N GLY A 124 -24.68 11.44 27.33
CA GLY A 124 -23.98 12.65 27.81
C GLY A 124 -23.19 12.45 29.11
N ARG A 125 -22.94 11.21 29.51
CA ARG A 125 -22.08 10.85 30.63
C ARG A 125 -21.12 9.75 30.23
N HIS A 126 -20.00 9.71 30.93
CA HIS A 126 -18.96 8.71 30.76
C HIS A 126 -18.62 7.97 32.03
N ASP A 127 -18.11 6.75 31.86
CA ASP A 127 -17.68 5.91 32.94
C ASP A 127 -16.40 6.44 33.55
N VAL A 128 -16.43 6.62 34.87
CA VAL A 128 -15.22 6.89 35.65
C VAL A 128 -14.65 5.56 36.13
N TYR A 129 -15.54 4.67 36.55
CA TYR A 129 -15.18 3.32 36.99
C TYR A 129 -16.36 2.37 36.82
N LEU A 130 -16.17 1.34 36.00
CA LEU A 130 -17.08 0.21 35.91
C LEU A 130 -16.55 -0.93 36.79
N HIS A 131 -17.35 -1.32 37.79
CA HIS A 131 -17.00 -2.43 38.65
C HIS A 131 -17.10 -3.74 37.85
N ARG A 132 -16.03 -4.54 37.91
CA ARG A 132 -15.97 -5.84 37.26
C ARG A 132 -16.44 -6.92 38.23
N PRO A 133 -17.51 -7.66 37.92
CA PRO A 133 -17.95 -8.76 38.75
C PRO A 133 -16.89 -9.86 38.80
N THR A 134 -16.61 -10.38 39.98
CA THR A 134 -15.88 -11.65 40.11
C THR A 134 -16.84 -12.79 39.75
N TYR A 135 -16.74 -13.30 38.53
CA TYR A 135 -17.60 -14.37 38.08
C TYR A 135 -17.23 -15.70 38.75
N THR A 136 -18.16 -16.23 39.56
CA THR A 136 -18.03 -17.53 40.25
C THR A 136 -19.18 -18.47 39.91
N CYS A 137 -19.98 -18.16 38.89
CA CYS A 137 -21.16 -18.93 38.52
C CYS A 137 -20.79 -20.03 37.52
N GLN A 138 -21.63 -21.07 37.41
CA GLN A 138 -21.39 -22.18 36.48
C GLN A 138 -21.77 -21.84 35.03
N TYR A 139 -22.78 -20.99 34.83
CA TYR A 139 -23.32 -20.64 33.52
C TYR A 139 -23.12 -19.17 33.18
N GLY A 140 -22.61 -18.91 31.97
CA GLY A 140 -22.46 -17.58 31.41
C GLY A 140 -23.78 -17.06 30.82
N GLY A 141 -23.80 -15.80 30.42
CA GLY A 141 -25.00 -15.19 29.86
C GLY A 141 -24.92 -13.67 29.80
N ARG A 142 -25.86 -13.07 29.07
CA ARG A 142 -26.00 -11.61 28.99
C ARG A 142 -27.03 -11.14 30.02
N VAL A 143 -26.68 -10.17 30.84
CA VAL A 143 -27.55 -9.58 31.85
C VAL A 143 -27.60 -8.07 31.66
N VAL A 144 -28.80 -7.52 31.51
CA VAL A 144 -29.05 -6.09 31.32
C VAL A 144 -29.62 -5.52 32.62
N ILE A 145 -28.93 -4.54 33.19
CA ILE A 145 -29.32 -3.84 34.41
C ILE A 145 -29.77 -2.42 34.04
N GLY A 146 -31.00 -2.07 34.39
CA GLY A 146 -31.48 -0.70 34.37
C GLY A 146 -30.95 0.04 35.59
N ILE A 147 -30.28 1.17 35.36
CA ILE A 147 -29.67 1.98 36.41
C ILE A 147 -30.28 3.37 36.47
N THR A 148 -30.27 3.98 37.66
CA THR A 148 -30.50 5.41 37.86
C THR A 148 -29.27 6.04 38.49
N VAL A 149 -28.72 7.06 37.84
CA VAL A 149 -27.50 7.77 38.26
C VAL A 149 -27.88 9.16 38.76
N ASN A 150 -27.27 9.58 39.88
CA ASN A 150 -27.45 10.92 40.42
C ASN A 150 -26.54 11.96 39.76
N ARG A 151 -26.71 13.23 40.09
CA ARG A 151 -25.89 14.33 39.55
C ARG A 151 -24.38 14.19 39.80
N ASN A 152 -24.01 13.53 40.91
CA ASN A 152 -22.62 13.26 41.27
C ASN A 152 -22.02 12.04 40.55
N GLY A 153 -22.79 11.35 39.70
CA GLY A 153 -22.32 10.18 38.95
C GLY A 153 -22.39 8.86 39.72
N LYS A 154 -23.02 8.82 40.90
CA LYS A 154 -23.26 7.57 41.64
C LYS A 154 -24.55 6.90 41.20
N VAL A 155 -24.51 5.58 41.04
CA VAL A 155 -25.70 4.76 40.83
C VAL A 155 -26.50 4.71 42.14
N VAL A 156 -27.72 5.23 42.13
CA VAL A 156 -28.61 5.30 43.31
C VAL A 156 -29.70 4.23 43.30
N ASP A 157 -29.93 3.60 42.15
CA ASP A 157 -30.92 2.55 41.96
C ASP A 157 -30.46 1.67 40.80
N ALA A 158 -30.62 0.36 40.95
CA ALA A 158 -30.25 -0.62 39.94
C ALA A 158 -31.28 -1.76 39.98
N ARG A 159 -31.75 -2.21 38.81
CA ARG A 159 -32.74 -3.28 38.68
C ARG A 159 -32.43 -4.15 37.49
N VAL A 160 -32.60 -5.45 37.62
CA VAL A 160 -32.44 -6.39 36.50
C VAL A 160 -33.61 -6.24 35.52
N VAL A 161 -33.30 -6.14 34.23
CA VAL A 161 -34.30 -6.16 33.16
C VAL A 161 -34.49 -7.60 32.72
N SER A 162 -35.36 -8.33 33.42
CA SER A 162 -35.55 -9.78 33.25
C SER A 162 -35.93 -10.18 31.81
N ALA A 163 -36.61 -9.30 31.06
CA ALA A 163 -37.02 -9.57 29.68
C ALA A 163 -35.85 -9.79 28.70
N THR A 164 -34.66 -9.28 29.01
CA THR A 164 -33.50 -9.32 28.11
C THR A 164 -32.26 -9.97 28.74
N SER A 165 -32.41 -10.47 29.98
CA SER A 165 -31.32 -10.99 30.81
C SER A 165 -31.39 -12.50 30.95
N SER A 166 -30.24 -13.15 31.16
CA SER A 166 -30.17 -14.57 31.52
C SER A 166 -31.01 -14.86 32.78
N PRO A 167 -31.72 -15.99 32.85
CA PRO A 167 -32.53 -16.35 34.02
C PRO A 167 -31.70 -16.78 35.24
N ASP A 168 -30.38 -16.94 35.12
CA ASP A 168 -29.52 -17.39 36.21
C ASP A 168 -29.41 -16.38 37.35
N ASP A 169 -29.93 -16.72 38.52
CA ASP A 169 -29.92 -15.87 39.72
C ASP A 169 -28.49 -15.43 40.13
N CYS A 170 -27.53 -16.34 40.01
CA CYS A 170 -26.12 -16.04 40.32
C CYS A 170 -25.56 -14.91 39.46
N THR A 171 -25.79 -14.95 38.13
CA THR A 171 -25.28 -13.92 37.21
C THR A 171 -26.02 -12.60 37.40
N GLN A 172 -27.34 -12.66 37.62
CA GLN A 172 -28.15 -11.48 37.92
C GLN A 172 -27.68 -10.77 39.19
N ARG A 173 -27.42 -11.51 40.27
CA ARG A 173 -26.95 -10.94 41.53
C ARG A 173 -25.57 -10.28 41.37
N MET A 174 -24.63 -10.93 40.69
CA MET A 174 -23.29 -10.38 40.46
C MET A 174 -23.32 -9.13 39.57
N ALA A 175 -24.13 -9.14 38.51
CA ALA A 175 -24.32 -7.98 37.64
C ALA A 175 -24.97 -6.81 38.41
N LEU A 176 -25.98 -7.09 39.23
CA LEU A 176 -26.66 -6.07 40.04
C LEU A 176 -25.70 -5.40 41.03
N GLN A 177 -24.92 -6.19 41.77
CA GLN A 177 -23.92 -5.68 42.71
C GLN A 177 -22.86 -4.82 42.00
N SER A 178 -22.42 -5.26 40.81
CA SER A 178 -21.43 -4.54 40.02
C SER A 178 -21.96 -3.23 39.46
N ALA A 179 -23.22 -3.23 39.01
CA ALA A 179 -23.87 -2.01 38.54
C ALA A 179 -23.97 -0.95 39.66
N GLN A 180 -24.31 -1.37 40.88
CA GLN A 180 -24.40 -0.46 42.04
C GLN A 180 -23.03 0.10 42.46
N ALA A 181 -21.97 -0.71 42.31
CA ALA A 181 -20.60 -0.30 42.63
C ALA A 181 -19.94 0.55 41.53
N SER A 182 -20.58 0.70 40.37
CA SER A 182 -20.05 1.48 39.25
C SER A 182 -20.33 2.98 39.44
N THR A 183 -19.44 3.81 38.88
CA THR A 183 -19.51 5.27 38.97
C THR A 183 -19.25 5.92 37.62
N PHE A 184 -19.99 6.97 37.37
CA PHE A 184 -19.94 7.81 36.18
C PHE A 184 -19.44 9.20 36.54
N ASN A 185 -19.18 10.02 35.53
CA ASN A 185 -18.80 11.40 35.74
C ASN A 185 -19.96 12.21 36.36
N ALA A 186 -19.59 13.21 37.17
CA ALA A 186 -20.52 14.22 37.62
C ALA A 186 -20.87 15.16 36.46
N SER A 187 -22.14 15.52 36.33
CA SER A 187 -22.62 16.41 35.26
C SER A 187 -23.61 17.41 35.83
N GLN A 188 -23.31 18.71 35.66
CA GLN A 188 -24.20 19.79 36.09
C GLN A 188 -25.34 20.05 35.11
N THR A 189 -25.23 19.54 33.88
CA THR A 189 -26.23 19.70 32.81
C THR A 189 -27.18 18.50 32.74
N SER A 190 -26.84 17.38 33.38
CA SER A 190 -27.69 16.19 33.43
C SER A 190 -28.80 16.32 34.48
N PRO A 191 -29.95 15.62 34.30
CA PRO A 191 -31.00 15.55 35.30
C PRO A 191 -30.51 15.01 36.66
N ASP A 192 -31.19 15.39 37.74
CA ASP A 192 -30.86 14.93 39.10
C ASP A 192 -30.91 13.40 39.23
N LYS A 193 -31.79 12.75 38.47
CA LYS A 193 -31.90 11.30 38.32
C LYS A 193 -31.96 10.95 36.84
N GLN A 194 -30.87 10.41 36.31
CA GLN A 194 -30.77 9.98 34.93
C GLN A 194 -30.90 8.46 34.85
N LYS A 195 -31.78 7.97 33.97
CA LYS A 195 -31.91 6.54 33.69
C LYS A 195 -30.96 6.13 32.57
N GLY A 196 -30.42 4.93 32.67
CA GLY A 196 -29.60 4.30 31.63
C GLY A 196 -29.59 2.79 31.81
N THR A 197 -28.76 2.09 31.03
CA THR A 197 -28.57 0.65 31.17
C THR A 197 -27.10 0.28 31.21
N ILE A 198 -26.77 -0.79 31.94
CA ILE A 198 -25.46 -1.45 31.88
C ILE A 198 -25.71 -2.91 31.50
N THR A 199 -25.03 -3.38 30.47
CA THR A 199 -25.04 -4.76 30.00
C THR A 199 -23.76 -5.46 30.43
N TYR A 200 -23.91 -6.55 31.17
CA TYR A 200 -22.83 -7.46 31.54
C TYR A 200 -22.96 -8.74 30.72
N THR A 201 -21.93 -9.08 29.96
CA THR A 201 -21.88 -10.33 29.18
C THR A 201 -20.83 -11.23 29.80
N PHE A 202 -21.27 -12.28 30.49
CA PHE A 202 -20.41 -13.28 31.10
C PHE A 202 -20.10 -14.39 30.09
N MET A 203 -18.82 -14.63 29.80
CA MET A 203 -18.41 -15.77 29.00
C MET A 203 -18.34 -17.02 29.89
N ALA A 204 -18.95 -18.12 29.44
CA ALA A 204 -18.86 -19.39 30.15
C ALA A 204 -17.40 -19.89 30.19
N GLN A 205 -17.01 -20.53 31.30
CA GLN A 205 -15.68 -21.15 31.49
C GLN A 205 -15.75 -22.64 31.17
#